data_AF-A0A8S9Y2Y8-F1
#
_entry.id   AF-A0A8S9Y2Y8-F1
#
_cell.length_a   1.000
_cell.length_b   1.000
_cell.length_c   1.000
_cell.angle_alpha   90.00
_cell.angle_beta   90.00
_cell.angle_gamma   90.00
#
_symmetry.space_group_name_H-M   'P 1'
#
loop_
_entity.id
_entity.type
_entity.pdbx_description
1 polymer ?
#
loop_
_entity_poly.entity_id
_entity_poly.type
_entity_poly.pdbx_seq_one_letter_code
_entity_poly.pdbx_strand_id
1 'polypeptide(L)'
;MEFLDYTWILTSKDLVESNQTLRSLSFRADTHGNLNATWFLKLYPKGHEGAEEGFCPIYLMCEETNIYPLEVSYFFTLTNRNAPENIVAKDTNVFEAGRGWGTQKLIELPRVLNPENGFLQRGRIYIKTELSYTLQKQTKWPVRPTAT
;
A
#
# COMPACT_ATOMS: atom_id res chain seq x y z
N MET A 1 15.51 -4.38 11.00
CA MET A 1 14.63 -3.66 10.05
C MET A 1 13.23 -3.99 10.50
N GLU A 2 12.51 -3.02 11.06
CA GLU A 2 11.12 -3.24 11.51
C GLU A 2 10.23 -3.11 10.28
N PHE A 3 9.51 -4.18 9.95
CA PHE A 3 8.51 -4.19 8.89
C PHE A 3 7.14 -4.07 9.54
N LEU A 4 6.32 -3.15 9.03
CA LEU A 4 4.89 -3.14 9.35
C LEU A 4 4.18 -3.99 8.29
N ASP A 5 3.43 -4.99 8.71
CA ASP A 5 2.56 -5.75 7.82
C ASP A 5 1.07 -5.49 8.12
N TYR A 6 0.29 -5.42 7.06
CA TYR A 6 -1.16 -5.22 7.12
C TYR A 6 -1.83 -6.07 6.05
N THR A 7 -2.89 -6.80 6.40
CA THR A 7 -3.66 -7.59 5.44
C THR A 7 -5.07 -7.01 5.30
N TRP A 8 -5.42 -6.60 4.09
CA TRP A 8 -6.77 -6.19 3.75
C TRP A 8 -7.53 -7.35 3.09
N ILE A 9 -8.69 -7.68 3.65
CA ILE A 9 -9.57 -8.73 3.15
C ILE A 9 -10.75 -8.05 2.47
N LEU A 10 -10.98 -8.39 1.20
CA LEU A 10 -12.08 -7.89 0.39
C LEU A 10 -12.93 -9.05 -0.11
N THR A 11 -14.24 -8.84 -0.22
CA THR A 11 -15.16 -9.80 -0.82
C THR A 11 -15.30 -9.56 -2.32
N SER A 12 -15.75 -10.57 -3.07
CA SER A 12 -16.11 -10.38 -4.49
C SER A 12 -17.19 -9.29 -4.67
N LYS A 13 -18.11 -9.15 -3.71
CA LYS A 13 -19.14 -8.10 -3.75
C LYS A 13 -18.53 -6.71 -3.63
N ASP A 14 -17.54 -6.52 -2.75
CA ASP A 14 -16.84 -5.24 -2.62
C ASP A 14 -16.22 -4.82 -3.96
N LEU A 15 -15.65 -5.77 -4.71
CA LEU A 15 -15.00 -5.52 -5.99
C LEU A 15 -16.01 -5.29 -7.13
N VAL A 16 -17.15 -5.98 -7.13
CA VAL A 16 -18.10 -5.98 -8.25
C VAL A 16 -19.22 -4.97 -8.07
N GLU A 17 -19.76 -4.83 -6.86
CA GLU A 17 -20.97 -4.05 -6.58
C GLU A 17 -20.65 -2.61 -6.13
N SER A 18 -19.42 -2.32 -5.69
CA SER A 18 -19.06 -0.97 -5.26
C SER A 18 -18.95 -0.01 -6.44
N ASN A 19 -19.68 1.10 -6.36
CA ASN A 19 -19.57 2.25 -7.27
C ASN A 19 -18.66 3.35 -6.72
N GLN A 20 -18.04 3.13 -5.56
CA GLN A 20 -17.15 4.08 -4.91
C GLN A 20 -15.78 3.45 -4.63
N THR A 21 -14.81 4.30 -4.33
CA THR A 21 -13.49 3.86 -3.85
C THR A 21 -13.64 3.17 -2.51
N LEU A 22 -12.93 2.06 -2.32
CA LEU A 22 -12.86 1.37 -1.05
C LEU A 22 -11.68 1.89 -0.24
N ARG A 23 -11.85 1.95 1.07
CA ARG A 23 -10.82 2.36 2.04
C ARG A 23 -10.66 1.28 3.09
N SER A 24 -9.43 0.86 3.37
CA SER A 24 -9.13 -0.07 4.47
C SER A 24 -9.26 0.62 5.83
N LEU A 25 -9.12 -0.17 6.91
CA LEU A 25 -8.84 0.43 8.21
C LEU A 25 -7.45 1.08 8.19
N SER A 26 -7.27 2.09 9.03
CA SER A 26 -5.96 2.70 9.23
C SER A 26 -5.05 1.75 10.02
N PHE A 27 -3.76 1.75 9.70
CA PHE A 27 -2.72 0.97 10.36
C PHE A 27 -1.48 1.82 10.59
N ARG A 28 -0.80 1.62 11.71
CA ARG A 28 0.24 2.54 12.19
C ARG A 28 1.60 1.86 12.24
N ALA A 29 2.62 2.58 11.77
CA ALA A 29 4.01 2.30 12.11
C ALA A 29 4.41 3.16 13.31
N ASP A 30 4.84 2.49 14.36
CA ASP A 30 5.48 3.12 15.52
C ASP A 30 6.83 2.44 15.74
N THR A 31 7.92 3.15 15.44
CA THR A 31 9.27 2.63 15.65
C THR A 31 9.91 3.35 16.83
N HIS A 32 9.73 2.80 18.03
CA HIS A 32 10.36 3.25 19.28
C HIS A 32 10.34 4.79 19.48
N GLY A 33 9.23 5.45 19.11
CA GLY A 33 9.06 6.91 19.26
C GLY A 33 9.76 7.79 18.21
N ASN A 34 10.49 7.23 17.24
CA ASN A 34 11.16 7.99 16.19
C ASN A 34 10.27 8.21 14.96
N LEU A 35 9.47 7.21 14.58
CA LEU A 35 8.46 7.30 13.52
C LEU A 35 7.08 7.09 14.12
N ASN A 36 6.18 8.02 13.87
CA ASN A 36 4.75 7.88 14.08
C ASN A 36 4.05 8.23 12.76
N ALA A 37 3.65 7.20 12.01
CA ALA A 37 2.96 7.37 10.75
C ALA A 37 1.74 6.43 10.66
N THR A 38 0.61 6.99 10.23
CA THR A 38 -0.65 6.29 10.02
C THR A 38 -0.92 6.16 8.54
N TRP A 39 -1.34 4.98 8.13
CA TRP A 39 -1.50 4.57 6.74
C TRP A 39 -2.88 3.96 6.52
N PHE A 40 -3.38 4.00 5.28
CA PHE A 40 -4.49 3.16 4.85
C PHE A 40 -4.32 2.77 3.38
N LEU A 41 -5.04 1.75 2.94
CA LEU A 41 -5.12 1.37 1.53
C LEU A 41 -6.38 1.96 0.91
N LYS A 42 -6.24 2.49 -0.32
CA LYS A 42 -7.34 2.97 -1.13
C LYS A 42 -7.39 2.18 -2.43
N LEU A 43 -8.55 1.62 -2.76
CA LEU A 43 -8.76 0.80 -3.95
C LEU A 43 -9.88 1.37 -4.81
N TYR A 44 -9.73 1.27 -6.12
CA TYR A 44 -10.67 1.76 -7.12
C TYR A 44 -11.26 0.57 -7.89
N PRO A 45 -12.40 -0.02 -7.45
CA PRO A 45 -12.93 -1.25 -8.03
C PRO A 45 -13.32 -1.13 -9.50
N LYS A 46 -13.75 0.07 -9.91
CA LYS A 46 -14.15 0.41 -11.29
C LYS A 46 -13.05 1.07 -12.10
N GLY A 47 -11.80 1.00 -11.64
CA GLY A 47 -10.72 1.79 -12.19
C GLY A 47 -10.84 3.28 -11.82
N HIS A 48 -9.92 4.08 -12.34
CA HIS A 48 -9.97 5.54 -12.35
C HIS A 48 -9.25 6.04 -13.61
N GLU A 49 -9.21 7.34 -13.83
CA GLU A 49 -8.54 7.92 -14.99
C GLU A 49 -7.10 7.42 -15.14
N GLY A 50 -6.75 6.95 -16.34
CA GLY A 50 -5.43 6.40 -16.66
C GLY A 50 -5.24 4.92 -16.28
N ALA A 51 -6.19 4.28 -15.60
CA ALA A 51 -6.14 2.85 -15.35
C ALA A 51 -6.64 2.04 -16.58
N GLU A 52 -6.01 0.89 -16.80
CA GLU A 52 -6.44 -0.06 -17.83
C GLU A 52 -7.79 -0.69 -17.47
N GLU A 53 -8.64 -0.91 -18.47
CA GLU A 53 -9.97 -1.52 -18.26
C GLU A 53 -9.84 -2.90 -17.63
N GLY A 54 -10.74 -3.23 -16.70
CA GLY A 54 -10.73 -4.51 -15.99
C GLY A 54 -9.72 -4.59 -14.85
N PHE A 55 -8.89 -3.57 -14.62
CA PHE A 55 -8.02 -3.51 -13.44
C PHE A 55 -8.62 -2.67 -12.31
N CYS A 56 -8.28 -3.06 -11.06
CA CYS A 56 -8.60 -2.32 -9.85
C CYS A 56 -7.33 -1.72 -9.24
N PRO A 57 -7.02 -0.44 -9.50
CA PRO A 57 -5.89 0.25 -8.92
C PRO A 57 -5.94 0.29 -7.39
N ILE A 58 -4.77 0.16 -6.76
CA ILE A 58 -4.60 0.20 -5.32
C ILE A 58 -3.43 1.11 -4.93
N TYR A 59 -3.64 1.90 -3.88
CA TYR A 59 -2.71 2.88 -3.38
C TYR A 59 -2.53 2.73 -1.88
N LEU A 60 -1.28 2.87 -1.44
CA LEU A 60 -0.93 3.15 -0.06
C LEU A 60 -1.07 4.65 0.14
N MET A 61 -1.83 5.06 1.14
CA MET A 61 -2.07 6.46 1.49
C MET A 61 -1.41 6.76 2.83
N CYS A 62 -0.63 7.83 2.91
CA CYS A 62 -0.17 8.37 4.18
C CYS A 62 -1.26 9.27 4.76
N GLU A 63 -1.86 8.88 5.88
CA GLU A 63 -2.87 9.66 6.58
C GLU A 63 -2.19 10.76 7.40
N GLU A 64 -1.23 10.37 8.22
CA GLU A 64 -0.48 11.25 9.12
C GLU A 64 0.97 10.76 9.22
N THR A 65 1.92 11.67 9.42
CA THR A 65 3.32 11.32 9.76
C THR A 65 3.95 12.46 10.55
N ASN A 66 4.89 12.15 11.44
CA ASN A 66 5.73 13.15 12.12
C ASN A 66 7.08 13.39 11.41
N ILE A 67 7.37 12.65 10.33
CA ILE A 67 8.61 12.77 9.54
C ILE A 67 8.27 13.27 8.13
N TYR A 68 9.02 14.27 7.67
CA TYR A 68 8.90 14.82 6.31
C TYR A 68 10.27 15.23 5.76
N PRO A 69 10.63 14.82 4.53
CA PRO A 69 9.98 13.80 3.71
C PRO A 69 10.13 12.38 4.31
N LEU A 70 9.11 11.52 4.16
CA LEU A 70 9.18 10.12 4.59
C LEU A 70 9.30 9.18 3.40
N GLU A 71 10.49 8.63 3.18
CA GLU A 71 10.72 7.61 2.15
C GLU A 71 10.29 6.22 2.66
N VAL A 72 9.41 5.57 1.90
CA VAL A 72 8.85 4.27 2.24
C VAL A 72 8.93 3.33 1.05
N SER A 73 9.53 2.16 1.27
CA SER A 73 9.39 1.01 0.38
C SER A 73 8.15 0.23 0.78
N TYR A 74 7.27 -0.04 -0.17
CA TYR A 74 6.04 -0.78 0.06
C TYR A 74 5.91 -1.96 -0.90
N PHE A 75 5.29 -3.03 -0.41
CA PHE A 75 5.05 -4.25 -1.15
C PHE A 75 3.58 -4.62 -1.02
N PHE A 76 2.87 -4.77 -2.14
CA PHE A 76 1.54 -5.35 -2.19
C PHE A 76 1.64 -6.77 -2.72
N THR A 77 1.03 -7.71 -2.00
CA THR A 77 0.95 -9.11 -2.38
C THR A 77 -0.51 -9.55 -2.41
N LEU A 78 -1.01 -9.88 -3.60
CA LEU A 78 -2.29 -10.56 -3.76
C LEU A 78 -2.08 -12.06 -3.63
N THR A 79 -2.65 -12.66 -2.58
CA THR A 79 -2.39 -14.06 -2.23
C THR A 79 -3.15 -15.04 -3.13
N ASN A 80 -2.44 -16.01 -3.68
CA ASN A 80 -3.01 -17.17 -4.37
C ASN A 80 -2.94 -18.42 -3.47
N ARG A 81 -4.01 -19.21 -3.38
CA ARG A 81 -4.00 -20.48 -2.63
C ARG A 81 -3.88 -21.74 -3.49
N ASN A 82 -4.18 -21.66 -4.79
CA ASN A 82 -4.21 -22.84 -5.66
C ASN A 82 -2.94 -22.99 -6.50
N ALA A 83 -2.09 -21.96 -6.57
CA ALA A 83 -0.86 -21.93 -7.35
C ALA A 83 0.32 -21.47 -6.48
N PRO A 84 1.58 -21.79 -6.85
CA PRO A 84 2.76 -21.37 -6.10
C PRO A 84 3.02 -19.85 -6.13
N GLU A 85 2.35 -19.10 -7.01
CA GLU A 85 2.70 -17.71 -7.30
C GLU A 85 1.64 -16.71 -6.87
N ASN A 86 2.03 -15.84 -5.93
CA ASN A 86 1.31 -14.61 -5.62
C ASN A 86 1.57 -13.55 -6.70
N ILE A 87 0.64 -12.61 -6.87
CA ILE A 87 0.93 -11.40 -7.65
C ILE A 87 1.51 -10.36 -6.71
N VAL A 88 2.69 -9.82 -7.06
CA VAL A 88 3.42 -8.86 -6.23
C VAL A 88 3.64 -7.57 -7.00
N ALA A 89 3.40 -6.44 -6.34
CA ALA A 89 3.86 -5.14 -6.79
C ALA A 89 4.70 -4.50 -5.68
N LYS A 90 5.79 -3.85 -6.04
CA LYS A 90 6.67 -3.16 -5.09
C LYS A 90 7.15 -1.85 -5.66
N ASP A 91 7.34 -0.87 -4.80
CA ASP A 91 7.93 0.40 -5.18
C ASP A 91 8.51 1.11 -3.94
N THR A 92 9.27 2.18 -4.16
CA THR A 92 9.77 3.07 -3.11
C THR A 92 9.48 4.51 -3.49
N ASN A 93 8.77 5.22 -2.62
CA ASN A 93 8.36 6.59 -2.89
C ASN A 93 8.50 7.46 -1.64
N VAL A 94 8.52 8.77 -1.86
CA VAL A 94 8.46 9.78 -0.80
C VAL A 94 6.99 10.14 -0.53
N PHE A 95 6.58 9.97 0.72
CA PHE A 95 5.23 10.26 1.18
C PHE A 95 5.16 11.57 1.96
N GLU A 96 4.03 12.24 1.76
CA GLU A 96 3.53 13.38 2.53
C GLU A 96 2.13 13.00 3.02
N ALA A 97 1.68 13.59 4.13
CA ALA A 97 0.33 13.37 4.62
C ALA A 97 -0.70 13.79 3.55
N GLY A 98 -1.71 12.94 3.35
CA GLY A 98 -2.73 13.11 2.31
C GLY A 98 -2.32 12.62 0.91
N ARG A 99 -1.04 12.29 0.67
CA ARG A 99 -0.56 11.76 -0.61
C ARG A 99 -0.47 10.23 -0.58
N GLY A 100 -0.66 9.61 -1.74
CA GLY A 100 -0.48 8.17 -1.90
C GLY A 100 0.24 7.77 -3.17
N TRP A 101 0.83 6.59 -3.12
CA TRP A 101 1.53 5.93 -4.22
C TRP A 101 1.07 4.49 -4.32
N GLY A 102 1.09 3.92 -5.52
CA GLY A 102 0.58 2.59 -5.71
C GLY A 102 0.73 2.06 -7.12
N THR A 103 -0.12 1.09 -7.45
CA THR A 103 -0.08 0.39 -8.73
C THR A 103 -1.47 0.28 -9.32
N GLN A 104 -1.54 0.42 -10.63
CA GLN A 104 -2.77 0.28 -11.41
C GLN A 104 -3.02 -1.18 -11.84
N LYS A 105 -2.04 -2.09 -11.69
CA LYS A 105 -2.05 -3.40 -12.35
C LYS A 105 -2.03 -4.62 -11.42
N LEU A 106 -2.18 -4.43 -10.11
CA LEU A 106 -2.14 -5.55 -9.16
C LEU A 106 -3.34 -6.49 -9.27
N ILE A 107 -4.53 -5.93 -9.50
CA ILE A 107 -5.80 -6.66 -9.44
C ILE A 107 -6.44 -6.58 -10.82
N GLU A 108 -6.28 -7.64 -11.61
CA GLU A 108 -7.02 -7.84 -12.85
C GLU A 108 -8.33 -8.56 -12.52
N LEU A 109 -9.45 -7.83 -12.56
CA LEU A 109 -10.72 -8.28 -12.02
C LEU A 109 -11.21 -9.61 -12.65
N PRO A 110 -11.19 -9.80 -14.00
CA PRO A 110 -11.59 -11.08 -14.59
C PRO A 110 -10.72 -12.25 -14.11
N ARG A 111 -9.40 -12.03 -13.98
CA ARG A 111 -8.46 -13.05 -13.53
C ARG A 111 -8.68 -13.39 -12.05
N VAL A 112 -8.86 -12.38 -11.22
CA VAL A 112 -9.02 -12.55 -9.76
C VAL A 112 -10.35 -13.18 -9.39
N LEU A 113 -11.43 -12.87 -10.12
CA LEU A 113 -12.75 -13.43 -9.88
C LEU A 113 -12.94 -14.84 -10.45
N ASN A 114 -12.08 -15.29 -11.36
CA ASN A 114 -12.14 -16.64 -11.90
C ASN A 114 -11.72 -17.67 -10.81
N PRO A 115 -12.62 -18.58 -10.40
CA PRO A 115 -12.34 -19.56 -9.34
C PRO A 115 -11.14 -20.48 -9.65
N GLU A 116 -10.88 -20.76 -10.92
CA GLU A 116 -9.78 -21.63 -11.37
C GLU A 116 -8.41 -21.00 -11.10
N ASN A 117 -8.33 -19.67 -10.97
CA ASN A 117 -7.06 -18.96 -10.79
C ASN A 117 -6.60 -18.90 -9.32
N GLY A 118 -7.44 -19.28 -8.35
CA GLY A 118 -7.04 -19.46 -6.94
C GLY A 118 -6.87 -18.22 -6.06
N PHE A 119 -7.16 -17.01 -6.60
CA PHE A 119 -7.16 -15.77 -5.81
C PHE A 119 -8.42 -15.61 -4.95
N LEU A 120 -9.59 -16.00 -5.49
CA LEU A 120 -10.86 -15.90 -4.80
C LEU A 120 -11.11 -17.11 -3.89
N GLN A 121 -10.86 -16.94 -2.60
CA GLN A 121 -10.94 -18.01 -1.61
C GLN A 121 -12.20 -17.83 -0.76
N ARG A 122 -13.19 -18.72 -0.94
CA ARG A 122 -14.50 -18.62 -0.26
C ARG A 122 -15.13 -17.22 -0.43
N GLY A 123 -15.04 -16.67 -1.64
CA GLY A 123 -15.59 -15.36 -1.98
C GLY A 123 -14.76 -14.16 -1.48
N ARG A 124 -13.53 -14.38 -1.03
CA ARG A 124 -12.64 -13.34 -0.50
C ARG A 124 -11.29 -13.33 -1.19
N ILE A 125 -10.70 -12.14 -1.33
CA ILE A 125 -9.31 -11.94 -1.72
C ILE A 125 -8.52 -11.35 -0.55
N TYR A 126 -7.21 -11.57 -0.55
CA TYR A 126 -6.31 -11.15 0.52
C TYR A 126 -5.18 -10.34 -0.09
N ILE A 127 -5.08 -9.08 0.33
CA ILE A 127 -4.02 -8.18 -0.09
C ILE A 127 -3.14 -7.92 1.13
N LYS A 128 -1.97 -8.55 1.16
CA LYS A 128 -0.96 -8.26 2.16
C LYS A 128 -0.15 -7.05 1.72
N THR A 129 0.08 -6.12 2.63
CA THR A 129 0.92 -4.95 2.46
C THR A 129 2.05 -5.01 3.48
N GLU A 130 3.28 -4.81 3.04
CA GLU A 130 4.45 -4.72 3.91
C GLU A 130 5.16 -3.40 3.65
N LEU A 131 5.50 -2.69 4.72
CA LEU A 131 6.18 -1.39 4.68
C LEU A 131 7.56 -1.49 5.31
N SER A 132 8.53 -0.85 4.67
CA SER A 132 9.88 -0.66 5.17
C SER A 132 10.26 0.80 5.09
N TYR A 133 10.84 1.32 6.17
CA TYR A 133 11.17 2.72 6.32
C TYR A 133 12.68 2.93 6.25
N THR A 134 13.13 3.89 5.45
CA THR A 134 14.50 4.38 5.49
C THR A 134 14.52 5.67 6.30
N LEU A 135 14.84 5.58 7.60
CA LEU A 135 15.07 6.78 8.41
C LEU A 135 16.36 7.46 7.93
N GLN A 136 16.25 8.62 7.32
CA GLN A 136 17.43 9.43 7.04
C GLN A 136 18.08 9.84 8.36
N LYS A 137 19.36 9.51 8.54
CA LYS A 137 20.13 10.01 9.69
C LYS A 137 20.17 11.54 9.58
N GLN A 138 19.74 12.25 10.61
CA GLN A 138 19.96 13.69 10.70
C GLN A 138 21.43 14.00 10.44
N THR A 139 21.73 14.66 9.32
CA THR A 139 23.02 15.31 9.14
C THR A 139 23.00 16.56 10.01
N LYS A 140 23.84 16.58 11.05
CA LYS A 140 24.09 17.79 11.85
C LYS A 140 24.42 18.93 10.89
N TRP A 141 23.73 20.06 11.05
CA TRP A 141 24.08 21.30 10.35
C TRP A 141 25.55 21.63 10.60
N PRO A 142 26.34 22.09 9.60
CA PRO A 142 27.67 22.59 9.88
C PRO A 142 27.53 23.84 10.76
N VAL A 143 28.10 23.77 11.96
CA VAL A 143 28.29 24.93 12.83
C VAL A 143 29.13 25.92 12.03
N ARG A 144 28.58 27.11 11.73
CA ARG A 144 29.36 28.17 11.08
C ARG A 144 30.53 28.50 12.01
N PRO A 145 31.79 28.52 11.53
CA PRO A 145 32.87 29.03 12.35
C PRO A 145 32.58 30.50 12.67
N THR A 146 32.55 30.84 13.95
CA THR A 146 32.65 32.24 14.40
C THR A 146 34.01 32.76 13.96
N ALA A 147 34.02 33.70 13.01
CA ALA A 147 35.21 34.46 12.67
C ALA A 147 35.64 35.26 13.90
N THR A 148 36.92 35.10 14.29
CA THR A 148 37.61 35.94 15.28
C THR A 148 38.44 36.97 14.54
#